data_AF-A0A2S6TMT0-F1
#
_entry.id   AF-A0A2S6TMT0-F1
#
_cell.length_a   1.000
_cell.length_b   1.000
_cell.length_c   1.000
_cell.angle_alpha   90.00
_cell.angle_beta   90.00
_cell.angle_gamma   90.00
#
_symmetry.space_group_name_H-M   'P 1'
#
loop_
_entity.id
_entity.type
_entity.pdbx_description
1 polymer ?
#
loop_
_entity_poly.entity_id
_entity_poly.type
_entity_poly.pdbx_seq_one_letter_code
_entity_poly.pdbx_strand_id
1 'polypeptide(L)'
;LYYAKKALPEEKFGLAETKGDLNNMLKDREIGLIGITADNLRILSSIDIGFAANLHSMQEMTNSVIRSYFDILRSNKNKGTTLYCCNRIYKELYDGEKIIFSEYPWDKNDKIIFDGICPWDNFEYNLKPPFWHPNPNKKQHRLVVLQAKAN
;
A
#
# COMPACT_ATOMS: atom_id res chain seq x y z
N LEU A 1 12.96 -2.54 -9.41
CA LEU A 1 12.87 -3.93 -9.91
C LEU A 1 14.06 -4.82 -9.55
N TYR A 2 15.28 -4.31 -9.31
CA TYR A 2 16.46 -5.15 -9.01
C TYR A 2 16.26 -6.20 -7.90
N TYR A 3 15.78 -5.80 -6.72
CA TYR A 3 15.53 -6.74 -5.61
C TYR A 3 14.41 -7.74 -5.91
N ALA A 4 13.37 -7.32 -6.63
CA ALA A 4 12.30 -8.21 -7.08
C ALA A 4 12.84 -9.30 -8.02
N LYS A 5 13.74 -8.95 -8.95
CA LYS A 5 14.42 -9.92 -9.82
C LYS A 5 15.30 -10.91 -9.06
N LYS A 6 15.91 -10.50 -7.94
CA LYS A 6 16.63 -11.43 -7.06
C LYS A 6 15.70 -12.36 -6.31
N ALA A 7 14.55 -11.87 -5.86
CA ALA A 7 13.57 -12.65 -5.11
C ALA A 7 12.75 -13.60 -5.98
N LEU A 8 12.49 -13.21 -7.23
CA LEU A 8 11.66 -13.92 -8.20
C LEU A 8 12.42 -14.03 -9.54
N PRO A 9 13.49 -14.83 -9.62
CA PRO A 9 14.37 -14.87 -10.78
C PRO A 9 13.71 -15.40 -12.06
N GLU A 10 12.69 -16.25 -11.91
CA GLU A 10 11.97 -16.90 -13.02
C GLU A 10 10.82 -16.03 -13.59
N GLU A 11 10.44 -14.96 -12.89
CA GLU A 11 9.33 -14.12 -13.32
C GLU A 11 9.77 -13.09 -14.36
N LYS A 12 8.91 -12.85 -15.37
CA LYS A 12 9.08 -11.73 -16.29
C LYS A 12 8.54 -10.46 -15.63
N PHE A 13 9.32 -9.38 -15.71
CA PHE A 13 8.99 -8.10 -15.09
C PHE A 13 8.63 -7.06 -16.15
N GLY A 14 7.56 -6.32 -15.92
CA GLY A 14 7.20 -5.10 -16.65
C GLY A 14 7.41 -3.85 -15.80
N LEU A 15 7.61 -2.70 -16.43
CA LEU A 15 7.53 -1.38 -15.81
C LEU A 15 6.52 -0.56 -16.60
N ALA A 16 5.37 -0.27 -16.02
CA ALA A 16 4.33 0.52 -16.69
C ALA A 16 4.51 2.01 -16.38
N GLU A 17 4.58 2.83 -17.43
CA GLU A 17 4.68 4.29 -17.32
C GLU A 17 3.36 4.97 -17.71
N THR A 18 2.60 4.33 -18.60
CA THR A 18 1.30 4.80 -19.05
C THR A 18 0.17 3.79 -18.76
N LYS A 19 -1.08 4.26 -18.86
CA LYS A 19 -2.25 3.37 -18.84
C LYS A 19 -2.22 2.34 -19.96
N GLY A 20 -1.67 2.70 -21.12
CA GLY A 20 -1.51 1.79 -22.26
C GLY A 20 -0.58 0.64 -21.92
N ASP A 21 0.59 0.95 -21.34
CA ASP A 21 1.58 -0.06 -20.94
C ASP A 21 0.98 -1.02 -19.91
N LEU A 22 0.35 -0.48 -18.86
CA LEU A 22 -0.26 -1.30 -17.82
C LEU A 22 -1.32 -2.25 -18.39
N ASN A 23 -2.21 -1.75 -19.24
CA ASN A 23 -3.26 -2.57 -19.84
C ASN A 23 -2.71 -3.62 -20.81
N ASN A 24 -1.61 -3.33 -21.52
CA ASN A 24 -0.96 -4.30 -22.39
C ASN A 24 -0.25 -5.39 -21.57
N MET A 25 0.47 -5.00 -20.52
CA MET A 25 1.18 -5.93 -19.63
C MET A 25 0.22 -6.84 -18.87
N LEU A 26 -0.93 -6.35 -18.44
CA LEU A 26 -1.96 -7.19 -17.78
C LEU A 26 -2.57 -8.26 -18.70
N LYS A 27 -2.45 -8.11 -20.02
CA LYS A 27 -2.89 -9.12 -21.00
C LYS A 27 -1.80 -10.14 -21.32
N ASP A 28 -0.54 -9.81 -21.06
CA ASP A 28 0.60 -10.71 -21.26
C ASP A 28 0.70 -11.66 -20.07
N ARG A 29 0.37 -12.94 -20.30
CA ARG A 29 0.39 -13.98 -19.27
C ARG A 29 1.79 -14.38 -18.83
N GLU A 30 2.83 -13.95 -19.55
CA GLU A 30 4.21 -14.20 -19.15
C GLU A 30 4.67 -13.24 -18.06
N ILE A 31 4.06 -12.05 -17.93
CA ILE A 31 4.47 -11.03 -16.96
C ILE A 31 3.88 -11.37 -15.59
N GLY A 32 4.74 -11.81 -14.68
CA GLY A 32 4.37 -12.11 -13.29
C GLY A 32 4.39 -10.89 -12.36
N LEU A 33 5.13 -9.83 -12.70
CA LEU A 33 5.19 -8.61 -11.89
C LEU A 33 5.27 -7.35 -12.76
N ILE A 34 4.39 -6.39 -12.47
CA ILE A 34 4.38 -5.07 -13.09
C ILE A 34 4.77 -4.04 -12.04
N GLY A 35 5.90 -3.38 -12.25
CA GLY A 35 6.31 -2.22 -11.47
C GLY A 35 5.63 -0.95 -11.98
N ILE A 36 5.33 -0.04 -11.06
CA ILE A 36 4.80 1.30 -11.34
C ILE A 36 5.54 2.27 -10.42
N THR A 37 5.96 3.41 -10.95
CA THR A 37 6.59 4.47 -10.14
C THR A 37 5.55 5.22 -9.32
N ALA A 38 5.93 5.77 -8.18
CA ALA A 38 5.01 6.51 -7.31
C ALA A 38 4.36 7.71 -8.04
N ASP A 39 5.11 8.39 -8.91
CA ASP A 39 4.62 9.53 -9.70
C ASP A 39 3.51 9.13 -10.68
N ASN A 40 3.49 7.87 -11.11
CA ASN A 40 2.50 7.34 -12.05
C ASN A 40 1.29 6.71 -11.36
N LEU A 41 1.08 6.94 -10.06
CA LEU A 41 -0.06 6.43 -9.27
C LEU A 41 -1.40 6.44 -10.03
N ARG A 42 -1.69 7.53 -10.77
CA ARG A 42 -2.97 7.69 -11.50
C ARG A 42 -3.24 6.60 -12.54
N ILE A 43 -2.23 5.88 -13.04
CA ILE A 43 -2.46 4.79 -14.00
C ILE A 43 -3.22 3.62 -13.37
N LEU A 44 -3.14 3.44 -12.05
CA LEU A 44 -3.92 2.43 -11.32
C LEU A 44 -5.43 2.62 -11.43
N SER A 45 -5.90 3.83 -11.77
CA SER A 45 -7.33 4.09 -12.01
C SER A 45 -7.92 3.34 -13.22
N SER A 46 -7.09 2.75 -14.09
CA SER A 46 -7.58 2.01 -15.26
C SER A 46 -7.79 0.52 -15.05
N ILE A 47 -7.55 0.00 -13.85
CA ILE A 47 -7.53 -1.44 -13.57
C ILE A 47 -8.44 -1.81 -12.39
N ASP A 48 -8.92 -3.05 -12.40
CA ASP A 48 -9.81 -3.58 -11.37
C ASP A 48 -9.01 -4.24 -10.26
N ILE A 49 -8.82 -3.53 -9.14
CA ILE A 49 -8.01 -3.99 -7.99
C ILE A 49 -8.90 -4.72 -6.96
N GLY A 50 -8.89 -6.04 -6.92
CA GLY A 50 -9.63 -6.79 -5.89
C GLY A 50 -9.01 -6.67 -4.48
N PHE A 51 -7.67 -6.60 -4.42
CA PHE A 51 -6.90 -6.56 -3.19
C PHE A 51 -5.71 -5.62 -3.33
N ALA A 52 -5.48 -4.81 -2.30
CA ALA A 52 -4.31 -3.95 -2.17
C ALA A 52 -3.65 -4.20 -0.82
N ALA A 53 -2.32 -4.18 -0.79
CA ALA A 53 -1.54 -4.27 0.44
C ALA A 53 -0.61 -3.07 0.54
N ASN A 54 -0.60 -2.45 1.72
CA ASN A 54 0.29 -1.38 2.10
C ASN A 54 1.09 -1.81 3.34
N LEU A 55 2.41 -1.81 3.22
CA LEU A 55 3.34 -2.12 4.31
C LEU A 55 4.37 -1.01 4.40
N HIS A 56 4.34 -0.23 5.49
CA HIS A 56 5.27 0.87 5.79
C HIS A 56 5.40 1.98 4.76
N SER A 57 4.62 1.99 3.68
CA SER A 57 4.84 2.96 2.61
C SER A 57 3.98 4.20 2.79
N MET A 58 2.74 4.10 3.26
CA MET A 58 1.89 5.28 3.47
C MET A 58 2.41 6.19 4.61
N GLN A 59 3.10 5.65 5.61
CA GLN A 59 3.78 6.47 6.62
C GLN A 59 4.93 7.34 6.06
N GLU A 60 5.39 7.06 4.84
CA GLU A 60 6.45 7.82 4.15
C GLU A 60 5.86 8.79 3.09
N MET A 61 4.56 9.03 3.13
CA MET A 61 3.82 9.82 2.15
C MET A 61 3.04 10.93 2.85
N THR A 62 2.86 12.05 2.16
CA THR A 62 1.97 13.15 2.61
C THR A 62 0.52 12.67 2.66
N ASN A 63 -0.34 13.33 3.46
CA ASN A 63 -1.75 12.97 3.54
C ASN A 63 -2.47 13.12 2.18
N SER A 64 -2.00 14.01 1.31
CA SER A 64 -2.55 14.18 -0.04
C SER A 64 -2.28 12.99 -0.95
N VAL A 65 -1.08 12.39 -0.87
CA VAL A 65 -0.74 11.18 -1.61
C VAL A 65 -1.49 9.98 -1.05
N ILE A 66 -1.54 9.82 0.28
CA ILE A 66 -2.34 8.77 0.94
C ILE A 66 -3.80 8.85 0.46
N ARG A 67 -4.39 10.04 0.45
CA ARG A 67 -5.76 10.27 -0.05
C ARG A 67 -5.94 9.86 -1.50
N SER A 68 -4.96 10.15 -2.36
CA SER A 68 -5.01 9.75 -3.76
C SER A 68 -5.07 8.22 -3.94
N TYR A 69 -4.34 7.45 -3.13
CA TYR A 69 -4.46 5.99 -3.13
C TYR A 69 -5.86 5.54 -2.71
N PHE A 70 -6.38 6.03 -1.59
CA PHE A 70 -7.73 5.68 -1.13
C PHE A 70 -8.80 6.04 -2.18
N ASP A 71 -8.69 7.21 -2.82
CA ASP A 71 -9.62 7.63 -3.87
C ASP A 71 -9.59 6.68 -5.07
N ILE A 72 -8.41 6.23 -5.50
CA ILE A 72 -8.27 5.25 -6.59
C ILE A 72 -8.90 3.91 -6.18
N LEU A 73 -8.58 3.40 -5.00
CA LEU A 73 -9.08 2.10 -4.54
C LEU A 73 -10.59 2.09 -4.30
N ARG A 74 -11.20 3.24 -3.95
CA ARG A 74 -12.65 3.40 -3.79
C ARG A 74 -13.41 3.67 -5.08
N SER A 75 -12.75 4.31 -6.06
CA SER A 75 -13.32 4.59 -7.39
C SER A 75 -13.14 3.42 -8.37
N ASN A 76 -12.58 2.32 -7.88
CA ASN A 76 -12.38 1.10 -8.61
C ASN A 76 -13.73 0.50 -9.08
N LYS A 77 -13.77 -0.09 -10.28
CA LYS A 77 -15.01 -0.63 -10.87
C LYS A 77 -15.41 -1.98 -10.27
N ASN A 78 -14.53 -2.62 -9.50
CA ASN A 78 -14.87 -3.83 -8.77
C ASN A 78 -15.91 -3.54 -7.66
N LYS A 79 -16.64 -4.55 -7.19
CA LYS A 79 -17.67 -4.44 -6.14
C LYS A 79 -17.13 -3.95 -4.78
N GLY A 80 -15.81 -3.84 -4.65
CA GLY A 80 -15.09 -3.29 -3.52
C GLY A 80 -13.63 -3.70 -3.59
N THR A 81 -12.75 -2.89 -3.01
CA THR A 81 -11.33 -3.22 -2.85
C THR A 81 -11.08 -3.66 -1.41
N THR A 82 -10.47 -4.82 -1.21
CA THR A 82 -9.94 -5.19 0.11
C THR A 82 -8.56 -4.58 0.29
N LEU A 83 -8.38 -3.76 1.32
CA LEU A 83 -7.11 -3.12 1.65
C LEU A 83 -6.56 -3.71 2.94
N TYR A 84 -5.34 -4.26 2.88
CA TYR A 84 -4.50 -4.47 4.05
C TYR A 84 -3.54 -3.30 4.21
N CYS A 85 -3.47 -2.69 5.39
CA CYS A 85 -2.61 -1.54 5.64
C CYS A 85 -1.89 -1.72 6.99
N CYS A 86 -0.56 -1.63 7.00
CA CYS A 86 0.29 -1.70 8.20
C CYS A 86 1.29 -0.55 8.21
N ASN A 87 1.13 0.40 9.13
CA ASN A 87 1.99 1.59 9.25
C ASN A 87 2.12 2.00 10.72
N ARG A 88 3.08 2.87 11.04
CA ARG A 88 3.18 3.53 12.35
C ARG A 88 1.88 4.24 12.70
N ILE A 89 1.51 4.20 13.99
CA ILE A 89 0.34 4.93 14.51
C ILE A 89 0.50 6.44 14.30
N TYR A 90 1.72 6.93 14.48
CA TYR A 90 2.10 8.33 14.32
C TYR A 90 3.46 8.42 13.64
N LYS A 91 3.60 9.36 12.72
CA LYS A 91 4.89 9.81 12.20
C LYS A 91 4.82 11.28 11.81
N GLU A 92 5.89 12.02 12.10
CA GLU A 92 6.10 13.36 11.57
C GLU A 92 7.08 13.26 10.38
N LEU A 93 6.70 13.83 9.24
CA LEU A 93 7.54 13.92 8.06
C LEU A 93 8.58 15.05 8.21
N TYR A 94 9.56 15.08 7.32
CA TYR A 94 10.66 16.05 7.38
C TYR A 94 10.20 17.51 7.19
N ASP A 95 9.04 17.72 6.57
CA ASP A 95 8.40 19.02 6.37
C ASP A 95 7.44 19.41 7.51
N GLY A 96 7.35 18.58 8.55
CA GLY A 96 6.48 18.77 9.71
C GLY A 96 5.06 18.22 9.54
N GLU A 97 4.71 17.64 8.38
CA GLU A 97 3.40 17.02 8.21
C GLU A 97 3.24 15.80 9.11
N LYS A 98 2.11 15.73 9.82
CA LYS A 98 1.80 14.63 10.74
C LYS A 98 0.93 13.59 10.03
N ILE A 99 1.41 12.36 10.06
CA ILE A 99 0.75 11.18 9.51
C ILE A 99 0.24 10.34 10.68
N ILE A 100 -1.07 10.30 10.85
CA ILE A 100 -1.75 9.63 11.95
C ILE A 100 -2.62 8.52 11.37
N PHE A 101 -2.36 7.26 11.74
CA PHE A 101 -3.01 6.10 11.13
C PHE A 101 -4.53 6.16 11.23
N SER A 102 -5.07 6.56 12.38
CA SER A 102 -6.52 6.71 12.59
C SER A 102 -7.16 7.81 11.75
N GLU A 103 -6.37 8.74 11.22
CA GLU A 103 -6.80 9.87 10.40
C GLU A 103 -6.60 9.63 8.89
N TYR A 104 -6.14 8.44 8.49
CA TYR A 104 -6.20 8.08 7.07
C TYR A 104 -7.65 8.16 6.57
N PRO A 105 -7.88 8.21 5.24
CA PRO A 105 -9.22 8.32 4.62
C PRO A 105 -10.09 7.06 4.75
N TRP A 106 -10.12 6.47 5.94
CA TRP A 106 -11.10 5.48 6.36
C TRP A 106 -12.50 6.08 6.26
N ASP A 107 -13.45 5.26 5.82
CA ASP A 107 -14.86 5.61 5.78
C ASP A 107 -15.60 4.84 6.87
N LYS A 108 -16.60 5.45 7.51
CA LYS A 108 -17.40 4.80 8.54
C LYS A 108 -18.17 3.57 8.04
N ASN A 109 -18.41 3.50 6.73
CA ASN A 109 -19.10 2.38 6.08
C ASN A 109 -18.12 1.31 5.60
N ASP A 110 -16.81 1.51 5.78
CA ASP A 110 -15.84 0.47 5.52
C ASP A 110 -16.10 -0.76 6.40
N LYS A 111 -16.04 -1.95 5.81
CA LYS A 111 -16.19 -3.18 6.58
C LYS A 111 -14.83 -3.60 7.12
N ILE A 112 -14.58 -3.26 8.38
CA ILE A 112 -13.37 -3.69 9.09
C ILE A 112 -13.43 -5.21 9.31
N ILE A 113 -12.42 -5.93 8.84
CA ILE A 113 -12.25 -7.37 9.08
C ILE A 113 -11.44 -7.57 10.37
N PHE A 114 -10.35 -6.82 10.51
CA PHE A 114 -9.64 -6.67 11.79
C PHE A 114 -8.89 -5.34 11.84
N ASP A 115 -8.65 -4.86 13.06
CA ASP A 115 -7.92 -3.63 13.35
C ASP A 115 -7.20 -3.78 14.69
N GLY A 116 -5.91 -3.44 14.74
CA GLY A 116 -5.15 -3.59 15.97
C GLY A 116 -3.66 -3.29 15.85
N ILE A 117 -2.96 -3.44 16.96
CA ILE A 117 -1.50 -3.32 16.98
C ILE A 117 -0.90 -4.53 16.27
N CYS A 118 -0.03 -4.28 15.28
CA CYS A 118 0.53 -5.35 14.44
C CYS A 118 1.43 -6.27 15.27
N PRO A 119 1.11 -7.57 15.44
CA PRO A 119 1.85 -8.43 16.36
C PRO A 119 3.25 -8.79 15.86
N TRP A 120 3.47 -8.77 14.53
CA TRP A 120 4.70 -9.24 13.90
C TRP A 120 5.66 -8.11 13.48
N ASP A 121 5.21 -6.86 13.48
CA ASP A 121 5.97 -5.71 12.97
C ASP A 121 6.27 -4.66 14.06
N ASN A 122 6.40 -5.12 15.30
CA ASN A 122 6.72 -4.27 16.45
C ASN A 122 8.10 -4.58 17.03
N PHE A 123 9.03 -4.99 16.18
CA PHE A 123 10.44 -5.17 16.53
C PHE A 123 11.32 -4.37 15.56
N GLU A 124 12.47 -3.93 16.03
CA GLU A 124 13.54 -3.36 15.21
C GLU A 124 14.75 -4.27 15.28
N TYR A 125 15.52 -4.33 14.18
CA TYR A 125 16.71 -5.17 14.08
C TYR A 125 17.97 -4.30 14.17
N ASN A 126 18.94 -4.76 14.95
CA ASN A 126 20.24 -4.12 15.12
C ASN A 126 21.35 -5.00 14.54
N LEU A 127 22.42 -4.36 14.06
CA LEU A 127 23.65 -5.06 13.65
C LEU A 127 24.46 -5.59 14.84
N LYS A 128 24.16 -5.16 16.07
CA LYS A 128 24.87 -5.54 17.30
C LYS A 128 23.88 -5.99 18.39
N PRO A 129 24.31 -6.82 19.35
CA PRO A 129 23.47 -7.22 20.48
C PRO A 129 22.97 -6.00 21.32
N PRO A 130 21.71 -6.01 21.80
CA PRO A 130 20.66 -6.96 21.43
C PRO A 130 20.24 -6.78 19.96
N PHE A 131 20.24 -7.89 19.20
CA PHE A 131 19.99 -7.88 17.75
C PHE A 131 18.56 -7.50 17.38
N TRP A 132 17.64 -7.52 18.34
CA TRP A 132 16.31 -6.99 18.18
C TRP A 132 15.80 -6.37 19.49
N HIS A 133 14.95 -5.36 19.37
CA HIS A 133 14.26 -4.72 20.49
C HIS A 133 12.84 -4.35 20.09
N PRO A 134 11.91 -4.22 21.06
CA PRO A 134 10.57 -3.73 20.77
C PRO A 134 10.63 -2.36 20.09
N ASN A 135 9.87 -2.18 19.02
CA ASN A 135 9.80 -0.92 18.29
C ASN A 135 9.07 0.12 19.16
N PRO A 136 9.71 1.26 19.51
CA PRO A 136 9.05 2.31 20.27
C PRO A 136 7.92 2.96 19.46
N ASN A 137 8.05 2.97 18.13
CA ASN A 137 7.06 3.48 17.19
C ASN A 137 6.10 2.35 16.79
N LYS A 138 5.14 2.07 17.69
CA LYS A 138 4.11 1.05 17.48
C LYS A 138 3.44 1.20 16.12
N LYS A 139 3.19 0.07 15.47
CA LYS A 139 2.47 -0.01 14.21
C LYS A 139 1.09 -0.60 14.41
N GLN A 140 0.13 0.00 13.73
CA GLN A 140 -1.22 -0.50 13.62
C GLN A 140 -1.38 -1.16 12.26
N HIS A 141 -2.12 -2.27 12.24
CA HIS A 141 -2.57 -2.88 11.01
C HIS A 141 -4.09 -2.95 10.94
N ARG A 142 -4.61 -2.86 9.72
CA ARG A 142 -6.04 -2.95 9.45
C ARG A 142 -6.25 -3.70 8.15
N LEU A 143 -7.12 -4.70 8.18
CA LEU A 143 -7.69 -5.32 6.99
C LEU A 143 -9.14 -4.87 6.86
N VAL A 144 -9.47 -4.29 5.72
CA VAL A 144 -10.76 -3.63 5.53
C VAL A 144 -11.25 -3.82 4.10
N VAL A 145 -12.57 -4.02 3.93
CA VAL A 145 -13.21 -3.88 2.62
C VAL A 145 -13.67 -2.44 2.50
N LEU A 146 -13.07 -1.70 1.56
CA LEU A 146 -13.37 -0.30 1.35
C LEU A 146 -14.75 -0.14 0.73
N GLN A 147 -15.56 0.75 1.31
CA GLN A 147 -16.80 1.20 0.69
C GLN A 147 -16.48 1.89 -0.64
N ALA A 148 -17.04 1.36 -1.74
CA ALA A 148 -16.94 1.98 -3.05
C ALA A 148 -17.66 3.34 -3.05
N LYS A 149 -17.09 4.33 -3.74
CA LYS A 149 -17.79 5.60 -3.97
C LYS A 149 -18.96 5.34 -4.91
N ALA A 150 -20.12 5.91 -4.59
CA ALA A 150 -21.22 5.98 -5.55
C ALA A 150 -20.73 6.82 -6.74
N ASN A 151 -20.84 6.28 -7.95
CA ASN A 151 -20.58 7.01 -9.19
C ASN A 151 -21.71 8.01 -9.47
#